data_AF-A0A3D1BE99-F1
#
_entry.id   AF-A0A3D1BE99-F1
#
_cell.length_a   1.000
_cell.length_b   1.000
_cell.length_c   1.000
_cell.angle_alpha   90.00
_cell.angle_beta   90.00
_cell.angle_gamma   90.00
#
_symmetry.space_group_name_H-M   'P 1'
#
loop_
_entity.id
_entity.type
_entity.pdbx_description
1 polymer ?
#
loop_
_entity_poly.entity_id
_entity_poly.type
_entity_poly.pdbx_seq_one_letter_code
_entity_poly.pdbx_strand_id
1 'polypeptide(L)'
;MNLKNITLVAGAALLMVAVGCDPYVETSPGLPDPPSADVQWYFLPDTVDGVIGIDSNRVVVEAEASEDVFIHLWDFGNGQISNDPVDTMVYYVEGTYGISYQGHAEGGMAYFADSVRIEKTLELPCEGTLALLTGCDNPKTWKFASDAGAIAIGPEPGSTEWYASPAGGLVEFQYDDRWT
;
A
#
# COMPACT_ATOMS: atom_id res chain seq x y z
N MET A 1 -21.88 50.36 -66.00
CA MET A 1 -20.54 49.88 -65.61
C MET A 1 -20.11 50.57 -64.33
N ASN A 2 -20.09 49.84 -63.20
CA ASN A 2 -18.92 49.69 -62.33
C ASN A 2 -19.34 49.00 -61.02
N LEU A 3 -19.19 47.68 -61.00
CA LEU A 3 -19.09 46.87 -59.78
C LEU A 3 -17.73 47.18 -59.13
N LYS A 4 -17.73 47.81 -57.96
CA LYS A 4 -16.55 47.92 -57.10
C LYS A 4 -16.97 47.84 -55.64
N ASN A 5 -17.45 46.66 -55.26
CA ASN A 5 -17.51 46.16 -53.90
C ASN A 5 -17.30 44.65 -54.02
N ILE A 6 -16.68 44.00 -53.04
CA ILE A 6 -16.27 42.58 -53.01
C ILE A 6 -14.79 42.40 -53.40
N THR A 7 -13.89 42.87 -52.55
CA THR A 7 -12.49 42.41 -52.55
C THR A 7 -11.90 42.52 -51.15
N LEU A 8 -12.51 41.85 -50.15
CA LEU A 8 -11.85 41.71 -48.85
C LEU A 8 -12.25 40.49 -48.01
N VAL A 9 -12.95 39.50 -48.57
CA VAL A 9 -13.39 38.30 -47.82
C VAL A 9 -12.69 37.01 -48.30
N ALA A 10 -11.89 37.06 -49.38
CA ALA A 10 -11.22 35.88 -49.92
C ALA A 10 -9.91 35.48 -49.19
N GLY A 11 -9.37 36.34 -48.31
CA GLY A 11 -8.09 36.08 -47.62
C GLY A 11 -8.20 35.28 -46.31
N ALA A 12 -9.36 35.28 -45.65
CA ALA A 12 -9.51 34.65 -44.33
C ALA A 12 -10.00 33.19 -44.39
N ALA A 13 -10.56 32.75 -45.53
CA ALA A 13 -11.11 31.40 -45.66
C ALA A 13 -10.07 30.34 -46.07
N LEU A 14 -8.90 30.75 -46.58
CA LEU A 14 -7.85 29.80 -46.99
C LEU A 14 -6.89 29.37 -45.86
N LEU A 15 -6.96 30.02 -44.69
CA LEU A 15 -6.04 29.76 -43.57
C LEU A 15 -6.63 28.86 -42.47
N MET A 16 -7.87 28.39 -42.60
CA MET A 16 -8.54 27.55 -41.59
C MET A 16 -8.61 26.05 -41.94
N VAL A 17 -7.98 25.59 -43.03
CA VAL A 17 -8.01 24.17 -43.43
C VAL A 17 -6.75 23.40 -42.99
N ALA A 18 -5.80 24.07 -42.30
CA ALA A 18 -4.56 23.46 -41.85
C ALA A 18 -4.53 23.14 -40.33
N VAL A 19 -5.66 23.18 -39.63
CA VAL A 19 -5.84 22.41 -38.38
C VAL A 19 -6.18 20.97 -38.78
N GLY A 20 -5.24 20.35 -39.49
CA GLY A 20 -5.29 18.91 -39.72
C GLY A 20 -5.13 18.24 -38.38
N CYS A 21 -6.08 17.37 -38.02
CA CYS A 21 -5.88 16.37 -37.00
C CYS A 21 -4.52 15.70 -37.22
N ASP A 22 -3.80 15.39 -36.14
CA ASP A 22 -2.57 14.62 -36.22
C ASP A 22 -2.78 13.42 -37.17
N PRO A 23 -1.83 13.13 -38.08
CA PRO A 23 -2.01 12.10 -39.09
C PRO A 23 -2.39 10.79 -38.40
N TYR A 24 -3.43 10.11 -38.93
CA TYR A 24 -3.83 8.81 -38.44
C TYR A 24 -2.65 7.85 -38.51
N VAL A 25 -2.16 7.43 -37.34
CA VAL A 25 -1.09 6.43 -37.23
C VAL A 25 -1.77 5.07 -37.12
N GLU A 26 -1.71 4.26 -38.19
CA GLU A 26 -2.27 2.90 -38.26
C GLU A 26 -1.72 1.97 -37.15
N THR A 27 -0.52 2.26 -36.67
CA THR A 27 0.15 1.53 -35.61
C THR A 27 0.16 2.38 -34.34
N SER A 28 -0.35 1.83 -33.23
CA SER A 28 -0.15 2.43 -31.92
C SER A 28 1.33 2.79 -31.74
N PRO A 29 1.68 3.97 -31.20
CA PRO A 29 2.99 4.16 -30.59
C PRO A 29 3.25 2.94 -29.70
N GLY A 30 4.40 2.29 -29.86
CA GLY A 30 4.78 1.18 -28.99
C GLY A 30 4.77 1.62 -27.54
N LEU A 31 4.59 0.67 -26.61
CA LEU A 31 4.79 0.97 -25.20
C LEU A 31 6.26 1.34 -24.95
N PRO A 32 6.54 2.22 -23.97
CA PRO A 32 7.90 2.40 -23.46
C PRO A 32 8.49 1.08 -22.98
N ASP A 33 9.82 1.03 -22.83
CA ASP A 33 10.48 -0.10 -22.19
C ASP A 33 9.98 -0.25 -20.74
N PRO A 34 9.93 -1.48 -20.18
CA PRO A 34 9.58 -1.68 -18.79
C PRO A 34 10.52 -0.91 -17.84
N PRO A 35 10.03 -0.48 -16.67
CA PRO A 35 10.88 0.19 -15.70
C PRO A 35 11.96 -0.75 -15.17
N SER A 36 13.02 -0.18 -14.62
CA SER A 36 14.07 -0.91 -13.91
C SER A 36 14.05 -0.56 -12.43
N ALA A 37 14.48 -1.49 -11.58
CA ALA A 37 14.73 -1.21 -10.17
C ALA A 37 15.96 -1.99 -9.69
N ASP A 38 16.88 -1.31 -9.02
CA ASP A 38 17.90 -1.95 -8.19
C ASP A 38 17.38 -2.03 -6.76
N VAL A 39 17.33 -3.23 -6.21
CA VAL A 39 16.60 -3.51 -4.97
C VAL A 39 17.51 -4.25 -4.01
N GLN A 40 17.59 -3.73 -2.79
CA GLN A 40 18.39 -4.31 -1.73
C GLN A 40 17.68 -4.23 -0.38
N TRP A 41 18.11 -5.09 0.54
CA TRP A 41 17.65 -5.06 1.92
C TRP A 41 18.79 -5.46 2.87
N TYR A 42 18.73 -4.97 4.10
CA TYR A 42 19.70 -5.29 5.13
C TYR A 42 19.12 -5.11 6.54
N PHE A 43 19.76 -5.73 7.52
CA PHE A 43 19.42 -5.52 8.94
C PHE A 43 20.08 -4.26 9.49
N LEU A 44 19.38 -3.52 10.33
CA LEU A 44 20.00 -2.42 11.06
C LEU A 44 21.05 -2.94 12.06
N PRO A 45 22.18 -2.22 12.23
CA PRO A 45 23.11 -2.53 13.29
C PRO A 45 22.42 -2.31 14.65
N ASP A 46 22.73 -3.19 15.59
CA ASP A 46 22.25 -3.11 16.96
C ASP A 46 23.44 -3.09 17.91
N THR A 47 23.30 -2.42 19.04
CA THR A 47 24.33 -2.40 20.08
C THR A 47 23.69 -2.70 21.40
N VAL A 48 23.82 -3.95 21.83
CA VAL A 48 23.37 -4.42 23.14
C VAL A 48 24.60 -4.59 24.02
N ASP A 49 24.62 -3.94 25.18
CA ASP A 49 25.71 -4.01 26.15
C ASP A 49 27.12 -3.72 25.59
N GLY A 50 27.19 -2.83 24.59
CA GLY A 50 28.46 -2.41 23.97
C GLY A 50 29.05 -3.41 22.96
N VAL A 51 28.32 -4.48 22.64
CA VAL A 51 28.66 -5.40 21.56
C VAL A 51 27.90 -5.00 20.30
N ILE A 52 28.62 -4.71 19.22
CA ILE A 52 28.03 -4.43 17.91
C ILE A 52 27.51 -5.75 17.34
N GLY A 53 26.20 -5.82 17.14
CA GLY A 53 25.49 -6.92 16.49
C GLY A 53 24.60 -6.42 15.36
N ILE A 54 23.74 -7.32 14.88
CA ILE A 54 22.67 -7.02 13.92
C ILE A 54 21.33 -7.27 14.60
N ASP A 55 20.35 -6.39 14.40
CA ASP A 55 18.97 -6.65 14.80
C ASP A 55 18.23 -7.31 13.64
N SER A 56 18.11 -8.64 13.69
CA SER A 56 17.36 -9.39 12.67
C SER A 56 15.90 -8.97 12.55
N ASN A 57 15.32 -8.32 13.56
CA ASN A 57 13.91 -7.95 13.57
C ASN A 57 13.64 -6.65 12.83
N ARG A 58 14.67 -5.87 12.46
CA ARG A 58 14.52 -4.59 11.77
C ARG A 58 15.19 -4.65 10.40
N VAL A 59 14.37 -4.76 9.37
CA VAL A 59 14.79 -4.88 7.98
C VAL A 59 14.59 -3.55 7.28
N VAL A 60 15.67 -2.97 6.79
CA VAL A 60 15.59 -1.83 5.85
C VAL A 60 15.46 -2.40 4.45
N VAL A 61 14.54 -1.85 3.69
CA VAL A 61 14.36 -2.13 2.26
C VAL A 61 14.59 -0.85 1.46
N GLU A 62 15.26 -0.98 0.33
CA GLU A 62 15.58 0.14 -0.56
C GLU A 62 15.36 -0.30 -2.00
N ALA A 63 14.60 0.51 -2.75
CA ALA A 63 14.40 0.35 -4.19
C ALA A 63 14.80 1.63 -4.93
N GLU A 64 15.90 1.55 -5.68
CA GLU A 64 16.31 2.56 -6.65
C GLU A 64 15.64 2.25 -8.00
N ALA A 65 14.43 2.77 -8.17
CA ALA A 65 13.64 2.60 -9.39
C ALA A 65 13.95 3.68 -10.44
N SER A 66 13.65 3.38 -11.71
CA SER A 66 13.73 4.35 -12.80
C SER A 66 12.75 5.53 -12.57
N GLU A 67 13.10 6.71 -13.10
CA GLU A 67 12.37 7.96 -12.83
C GLU A 67 10.90 7.97 -13.31
N ASP A 68 10.54 7.07 -14.22
CA ASP A 68 9.20 6.89 -14.77
C ASP A 68 8.28 6.06 -13.87
N VAL A 69 8.80 5.46 -12.79
CA VAL A 69 8.00 4.71 -11.83
C VAL A 69 7.12 5.66 -11.01
N PHE A 70 5.81 5.39 -11.01
CA PHE A 70 4.81 6.20 -10.30
C PHE A 70 4.04 5.44 -9.22
N ILE A 71 4.16 4.11 -9.17
CA ILE A 71 3.68 3.28 -8.05
C ILE A 71 4.84 2.43 -7.56
N HIS A 72 5.08 2.52 -6.25
CA HIS A 72 5.95 1.62 -5.49
C HIS A 72 5.07 0.77 -4.60
N LEU A 73 5.36 -0.52 -4.51
CA LEU A 73 4.68 -1.43 -3.61
C LEU A 73 5.65 -2.45 -3.05
N TRP A 74 5.93 -2.34 -1.77
CA TRP A 74 6.53 -3.38 -0.95
C TRP A 74 5.45 -4.25 -0.33
N ASP A 75 5.65 -5.57 -0.39
CA ASP A 75 4.97 -6.54 0.45
C ASP A 75 6.02 -7.23 1.31
N PHE A 76 5.85 -7.16 2.63
CA PHE A 76 6.81 -7.67 3.60
C PHE A 76 6.55 -9.13 3.99
N GLY A 77 5.54 -9.79 3.41
CA GLY A 77 5.20 -11.19 3.69
C GLY A 77 4.58 -11.42 5.07
N ASN A 78 4.39 -10.38 5.87
CA ASN A 78 3.72 -10.40 7.18
C ASN A 78 2.30 -9.79 7.13
N GLY A 79 1.78 -9.54 5.92
CA GLY A 79 0.49 -8.90 5.68
C GLY A 79 0.53 -7.37 5.71
N GLN A 80 1.69 -6.76 5.94
CA GLN A 80 1.91 -5.32 5.81
C GLN A 80 2.52 -4.98 4.46
N ILE A 81 2.25 -3.76 4.00
CA ILE A 81 2.74 -3.21 2.74
C ILE A 81 3.30 -1.80 2.95
N SER A 82 4.12 -1.32 2.01
CA SER A 82 4.57 0.07 1.96
C SER A 82 4.57 0.60 0.52
N ASN A 83 4.35 1.90 0.37
CA ASN A 83 4.46 2.61 -0.92
C ASN A 83 5.69 3.53 -0.96
N ASP A 84 6.54 3.50 0.07
CA ASP A 84 7.77 4.28 0.09
C ASP A 84 8.90 3.49 -0.58
N PRO A 85 9.72 4.10 -1.44
CA PRO A 85 10.85 3.41 -2.08
C PRO A 85 11.90 2.91 -1.07
N VAL A 86 12.01 3.59 0.08
CA VAL A 86 12.88 3.23 1.20
C VAL A 86 12.03 3.18 2.46
N ASP A 87 12.04 2.04 3.15
CA ASP A 87 11.26 1.84 4.38
C ASP A 87 11.99 0.89 5.36
N THR A 88 11.57 0.88 6.62
CA THR A 88 12.06 -0.03 7.66
C THR A 88 10.90 -0.84 8.24
N MET A 89 10.92 -2.15 8.05
CA MET A 89 9.94 -3.08 8.60
C MET A 89 10.46 -3.72 9.90
N VAL A 90 9.58 -3.84 10.90
CA VAL A 90 9.84 -4.55 12.16
C VAL A 90 9.03 -5.85 12.24
N TYR A 91 9.72 -6.98 12.33
CA TYR A 91 9.10 -8.29 12.50
C TYR A 91 9.11 -8.70 13.97
N TYR A 92 7.94 -9.03 14.53
CA TYR A 92 7.84 -9.40 15.95
C TYR A 92 8.01 -10.89 16.22
N VAL A 93 7.74 -11.74 15.24
CA VAL A 93 7.77 -13.19 15.39
C VAL A 93 8.94 -13.76 14.59
N GLU A 94 9.62 -14.76 15.15
CA GLU A 94 10.65 -15.49 14.40
C GLU A 94 10.05 -16.24 13.22
N GLY A 95 10.79 -16.33 12.12
CA GLY A 95 10.30 -16.98 10.91
C GLY A 95 10.99 -16.53 9.65
N THR A 96 10.58 -17.12 8.54
CA THR A 96 11.02 -16.73 7.20
C THR A 96 9.87 -16.05 6.48
N TYR A 97 10.10 -14.81 6.04
CA TYR A 97 9.11 -13.98 5.35
C TYR A 97 9.55 -13.80 3.91
N GLY A 98 8.64 -14.02 2.96
CA GLY A 98 8.87 -13.68 1.55
C GLY A 98 8.60 -12.21 1.34
N ILE A 99 9.63 -11.43 1.02
CA ILE A 99 9.51 -10.00 0.72
C ILE A 99 9.47 -9.81 -0.79
N SER A 100 8.71 -8.82 -1.25
CA SER A 100 8.69 -8.47 -2.67
C SER A 100 8.48 -6.97 -2.88
N TYR A 101 8.99 -6.49 -4.02
CA TYR A 101 8.84 -5.12 -4.48
C TYR A 101 8.29 -5.09 -5.90
N GLN A 102 7.41 -4.12 -6.17
CA GLN A 102 6.87 -3.81 -7.48
C GLN A 102 7.02 -2.30 -7.76
N GLY A 103 7.64 -1.96 -8.88
CA GLY A 103 7.66 -0.60 -9.43
C GLY A 103 6.88 -0.54 -10.73
N HIS A 104 5.84 0.28 -10.83
CA HIS A 104 5.01 0.39 -12.03
C HIS A 104 5.26 1.68 -12.79
N ALA A 105 5.36 1.55 -14.11
CA ALA A 105 5.47 2.65 -15.07
C ALA A 105 4.59 2.37 -16.30
N GLU A 106 4.51 3.30 -17.25
CA GLU A 106 3.72 3.14 -18.48
C GLU A 106 4.18 1.93 -19.32
N GLY A 107 5.48 1.63 -19.27
CA GLY A 107 6.09 0.48 -19.96
C GLY A 107 5.89 -0.87 -19.29
N GLY A 108 5.29 -0.92 -18.08
CA GLY A 108 5.01 -2.16 -17.37
C GLY A 108 5.42 -2.13 -15.90
N MET A 109 6.08 -3.18 -15.44
CA MET A 109 6.41 -3.36 -14.02
C MET A 109 7.81 -3.99 -13.84
N ALA A 110 8.58 -3.42 -12.92
CA ALA A 110 9.77 -4.00 -12.34
C ALA A 110 9.38 -4.84 -11.12
N TYR A 111 9.95 -6.04 -11.00
CA TYR A 111 9.62 -6.96 -9.92
C TYR A 111 10.89 -7.48 -9.25
N PHE A 112 10.85 -7.54 -7.91
CA PHE A 112 11.87 -8.18 -7.09
C PHE A 112 11.19 -9.04 -6.02
N ALA A 113 11.78 -10.18 -5.70
CA ALA A 113 11.36 -11.02 -4.58
C ALA A 113 12.56 -11.72 -3.94
N ASP A 114 12.52 -11.83 -2.62
CA ASP A 114 13.51 -12.54 -1.81
C ASP A 114 12.87 -13.04 -0.51
N SER A 115 13.66 -13.66 0.36
CA SER A 115 13.22 -14.07 1.69
C SER A 115 14.15 -13.54 2.77
N VAL A 116 13.57 -13.05 3.85
CA VAL A 116 14.29 -12.62 5.06
C VAL A 116 14.02 -13.59 6.20
N ARG A 117 15.07 -13.97 6.92
CA ARG A 117 14.98 -14.86 8.09
C ARG A 117 15.15 -14.04 9.37
N ILE A 118 14.11 -14.05 10.19
CA ILE A 118 14.03 -13.40 11.49
C ILE A 118 14.41 -14.43 12.55
N GLU A 119 15.46 -14.15 13.31
CA GLU A 119 16.13 -15.13 14.19
C GLU A 119 15.49 -15.26 15.58
N LYS A 120 14.71 -14.26 16.00
CA LYS A 120 14.13 -14.21 17.35
C LYS A 120 12.73 -13.61 17.32
N THR A 121 11.88 -14.10 18.21
CA THR A 121 10.63 -13.43 18.55
C THR A 121 10.92 -12.30 19.53
N LEU A 122 10.44 -11.09 19.23
CA LEU A 122 10.57 -9.96 20.14
C LEU A 122 9.57 -10.10 21.29
N GLU A 123 10.07 -10.00 22.51
CA GLU A 123 9.22 -9.82 23.67
C GLU A 123 8.65 -8.40 23.65
N LEU A 124 7.33 -8.29 23.55
CA LEU A 124 6.66 -7.00 23.66
C LEU A 124 6.80 -6.47 25.08
N PRO A 125 7.07 -5.16 25.27
CA PRO A 125 7.23 -4.59 26.60
C PRO A 125 5.99 -4.84 27.45
N CYS A 126 6.21 -5.47 28.61
CA CYS A 126 5.17 -5.82 29.57
C CYS A 126 4.85 -4.66 30.52
N GLU A 127 4.58 -3.49 29.93
CA GLU A 127 4.23 -2.29 30.67
C GLU A 127 3.01 -1.57 30.06
N GLY A 128 2.33 -0.79 30.91
CA GLY A 128 1.23 0.09 30.51
C GLY A 128 0.07 -0.65 29.82
N THR A 129 -0.43 -0.04 28.74
CA THR A 129 -1.57 -0.55 27.98
C THR A 129 -1.26 -1.91 27.34
N LEU A 130 -0.04 -2.16 26.86
CA LEU A 130 0.30 -3.44 26.25
C LEU A 130 0.18 -4.59 27.25
N ALA A 131 0.69 -4.43 28.48
CA ALA A 131 0.49 -5.42 29.53
C ALA A 131 -0.99 -5.64 29.88
N LEU A 132 -1.78 -4.54 29.95
CA LEU A 132 -3.22 -4.60 30.19
C LEU A 132 -3.93 -5.41 29.09
N LEU A 133 -3.51 -5.23 27.84
CA LEU A 133 -4.17 -5.80 26.68
C LEU A 133 -3.75 -7.25 26.39
N THR A 134 -2.48 -7.60 26.53
CA THR A 134 -1.96 -8.92 26.13
C THR A 134 -1.89 -9.91 27.29
N GLY A 135 -1.77 -9.42 28.53
CA GLY A 135 -1.60 -10.28 29.71
C GLY A 135 -0.20 -10.87 29.90
N CYS A 136 0.74 -10.58 28.99
CA CYS A 136 2.15 -11.01 29.10
C CYS A 136 2.29 -12.51 29.37
N ASP A 137 2.92 -12.88 30.49
CA ASP A 137 3.14 -14.26 30.95
C ASP A 137 1.84 -15.05 31.16
N ASN A 138 0.71 -14.36 31.24
CA ASN A 138 -0.62 -14.97 31.31
C ASN A 138 -1.50 -14.42 30.17
N PRO A 139 -1.36 -14.97 28.95
CA PRO A 139 -1.97 -14.41 27.75
C PRO A 139 -3.48 -14.28 27.89
N LYS A 140 -4.01 -13.11 27.51
CA LYS A 140 -5.44 -12.82 27.53
C LYS A 140 -6.09 -13.25 26.21
N THR A 141 -7.30 -13.77 26.31
CA THR A 141 -8.18 -13.95 25.16
C THR A 141 -9.15 -12.77 25.09
N TRP A 142 -9.24 -12.17 23.91
CA TRP A 142 -10.19 -11.10 23.63
C TRP A 142 -11.52 -11.70 23.20
N LYS A 143 -12.60 -11.19 23.79
CA LYS A 143 -13.96 -11.42 23.33
C LYS A 143 -14.69 -10.09 23.28
N PHE A 144 -15.66 -9.96 22.39
CA PHE A 144 -16.56 -8.81 22.42
C PHE A 144 -17.28 -8.74 23.77
N ALA A 145 -17.53 -7.52 24.25
CA ALA A 145 -18.34 -7.32 25.44
C ALA A 145 -19.74 -7.89 25.20
N SER A 146 -20.36 -8.45 26.26
CA SER A 146 -21.75 -8.91 26.20
C SER A 146 -22.76 -7.79 26.45
N ASP A 147 -22.28 -6.54 26.56
CA ASP A 147 -23.12 -5.37 26.77
C ASP A 147 -23.88 -5.01 25.49
N ALA A 148 -25.04 -4.36 25.62
CA ALA A 148 -25.78 -3.87 24.47
C ALA A 148 -24.92 -2.84 23.71
N GLY A 149 -24.88 -2.97 22.37
CA GLY A 149 -24.11 -2.07 21.50
C GLY A 149 -22.62 -2.39 21.42
N ALA A 150 -22.14 -3.52 21.96
CA ALA A 150 -20.75 -3.94 21.83
C ALA A 150 -20.28 -4.08 20.38
N ILE A 151 -21.20 -4.47 19.49
CA ILE A 151 -21.11 -4.32 18.03
C ILE A 151 -22.22 -3.38 17.59
N ALA A 152 -21.85 -2.38 16.79
CA ALA A 152 -22.75 -1.36 16.25
C ALA A 152 -22.41 -1.05 14.79
N ILE A 153 -23.42 -0.71 14.00
CA ILE A 153 -23.28 -0.35 12.59
C ILE A 153 -24.10 0.90 12.32
N GLY A 154 -23.48 1.89 11.68
CA GLY A 154 -24.13 3.11 11.26
C GLY A 154 -23.25 3.97 10.37
N PRO A 155 -23.75 5.13 9.95
CA PRO A 155 -23.07 6.01 8.99
C PRO A 155 -21.77 6.64 9.52
N GLU A 156 -21.59 6.68 10.84
CA GLU A 156 -20.46 7.34 11.50
C GLU A 156 -19.89 6.43 12.61
N PRO A 157 -18.60 6.58 12.97
CA PRO A 157 -18.00 5.83 14.08
C PRO A 157 -18.80 5.96 15.38
N GLY A 158 -19.22 4.83 15.95
CA GLY A 158 -20.04 4.78 17.16
C GLY A 158 -21.55 4.88 16.93
N SER A 159 -22.01 5.03 15.69
CA SER A 159 -23.45 5.04 15.38
C SER A 159 -24.07 3.64 15.49
N THR A 160 -25.28 3.59 16.06
CA THR A 160 -26.10 2.39 16.25
C THR A 160 -27.34 2.36 15.36
N GLU A 161 -27.42 3.27 14.38
CA GLU A 161 -28.64 3.54 13.61
C GLU A 161 -29.14 2.32 12.82
N TRP A 162 -28.25 1.55 12.21
CA TRP A 162 -28.64 0.41 11.39
C TRP A 162 -28.65 -0.89 12.20
N TYR A 163 -27.75 -1.00 13.18
CA TYR A 163 -27.70 -2.15 14.07
C TYR A 163 -26.99 -1.82 15.39
N ALA A 164 -27.50 -2.40 16.47
CA ALA A 164 -26.80 -2.55 17.73
C ALA A 164 -27.05 -3.94 18.29
N SER A 165 -25.98 -4.64 18.65
CA SER A 165 -26.06 -5.93 19.32
C SER A 165 -26.85 -5.84 20.63
N PRO A 166 -27.78 -6.78 20.90
CA PRO A 166 -28.49 -6.80 22.18
C PRO A 166 -27.60 -7.35 23.29
N ALA A 167 -27.92 -7.00 24.55
CA ALA A 167 -27.20 -7.52 25.70
C ALA A 167 -27.25 -9.06 25.74
N GLY A 168 -26.09 -9.71 25.81
CA GLY A 168 -25.94 -11.17 25.77
C GLY A 168 -26.32 -11.82 24.43
N GLY A 169 -26.55 -11.04 23.36
CA GLY A 169 -26.99 -11.54 22.06
C GLY A 169 -25.87 -11.94 21.11
N LEU A 170 -24.61 -11.68 21.47
CA LEU A 170 -23.46 -12.11 20.67
C LEU A 170 -23.21 -13.61 20.86
N VAL A 171 -23.13 -14.34 19.75
CA VAL A 171 -22.60 -15.70 19.76
C VAL A 171 -21.14 -15.70 20.23
N GLU A 172 -20.73 -16.77 20.90
CA GLU A 172 -19.40 -16.91 21.52
C GLU A 172 -18.26 -16.64 20.53
N PHE A 173 -18.49 -16.93 19.26
CA PHE A 173 -17.55 -16.68 18.19
C PHE A 173 -18.32 -16.25 16.93
N GLN A 174 -17.87 -15.14 16.36
CA GLN A 174 -18.48 -14.51 15.20
C GLN A 174 -17.94 -15.18 13.92
N TYR A 175 -18.49 -16.33 13.55
CA TYR A 175 -18.03 -17.11 12.39
C TYR A 175 -18.64 -16.67 11.06
N ASP A 176 -19.74 -15.90 11.11
CA ASP A 176 -20.57 -15.63 9.94
C ASP A 176 -20.53 -14.14 9.62
N ASP A 177 -19.93 -13.81 8.48
CA ASP A 177 -19.93 -12.48 7.88
C ASP A 177 -21.19 -12.22 7.03
N ARG A 178 -22.12 -13.19 7.00
CA ARG A 178 -23.36 -13.08 6.22
C ARG A 178 -24.50 -12.54 7.08
N TRP A 179 -25.18 -11.55 6.51
CA TRP A 179 -26.51 -11.15 6.94
C TRP A 179 -27.49 -12.23 6.46
N THR A 180 -28.16 -12.91 7.39
CA THR A 180 -29.34 -13.74 7.10
C THR A 180 -30.60 -13.09 7.63
#